data_AF-A0A8T5XZU2-F1
#
_entry.id   AF-A0A8T5XZU2-F1
#
_cell.length_a   1.000
_cell.length_b   1.000
_cell.length_c   1.000
_cell.angle_alpha   90.00
_cell.angle_beta   90.00
_cell.angle_gamma   90.00
#
_symmetry.space_group_name_H-M   'P 1'
#
loop_
_entity.id
_entity.type
_entity.pdbx_description
1 polymer ?
#
loop_
_entity_poly.entity_id
_entity_poly.type
_entity_poly.pdbx_seq_one_letter_code
_entity_poly.pdbx_strand_id
1 'polypeptide(L)' 'MPSWRELKRFCERDGWELYKHTDHYYYRKLMPDGFIKRTKVSMGSGEIPSVLWKRILHKQLMVSMEYFNSNK' A
#
# COMPACT_ATOMS: atom_id res chain seq x y z
N MET A 1 -5.96 9.62 -9.44
CA MET A 1 -4.85 8.76 -8.96
C MET A 1 -5.23 8.22 -7.59
N PRO A 2 -4.67 7.12 -7.06
CA PRO A 2 -5.01 6.73 -5.69
C PRO A 2 -4.50 7.74 -4.67
N SER A 3 -5.33 8.03 -3.67
CA SER A 3 -4.97 8.83 -2.50
C SER A 3 -4.21 8.00 -1.48
N TRP A 4 -3.51 8.68 -0.57
CA TRP A 4 -2.89 8.03 0.58
C TRP A 4 -3.92 7.28 1.45
N ARG A 5 -5.15 7.80 1.54
CA ARG A 5 -6.25 7.17 2.29
C ARG A 5 -6.72 5.87 1.62
N GLU A 6 -6.84 5.84 0.30
CA GLU A 6 -7.16 4.62 -0.46
C GLU A 6 -6.06 3.57 -0.33
N LEU A 7 -4.79 3.97 -0.38
CA LEU A 7 -3.68 3.04 -0.15
C LEU A 7 -3.71 2.45 1.27
N LYS A 8 -4.00 3.27 2.28
CA LYS A 8 -4.17 2.79 3.66
C LYS A 8 -5.30 1.77 3.76
N ARG A 9 -6.48 2.12 3.25
CA ARG A 9 -7.67 1.25 3.27
C ARG A 9 -7.43 -0.07 2.54
N PHE A 10 -6.77 -0.02 1.39
CA PHE A 10 -6.33 -1.22 0.67
C PHE A 10 -5.49 -2.11 1.58
N CYS A 11 -4.46 -1.56 2.24
CA CYS A 11 -3.61 -2.35 3.13
C CYS A 11 -4.42 -2.98 4.27
N GLU A 12 -5.32 -2.22 4.89
CA GLU A 12 -6.16 -2.70 6.00
C GLU A 12 -7.14 -3.80 5.59
N ARG A 13 -7.75 -3.68 4.41
CA ARG A 13 -8.72 -4.67 3.88
C ARG A 13 -8.05 -5.90 3.31
N ASP A 14 -6.92 -5.72 2.64
CA ASP A 14 -6.12 -6.80 2.06
C ASP A 14 -5.31 -7.58 3.12
N GLY A 15 -5.45 -7.23 4.41
CA GLY A 15 -4.82 -7.97 5.51
C GLY A 15 -3.32 -7.72 5.65
N TRP A 16 -2.86 -6.52 5.28
CA TRP A 16 -1.49 -6.10 5.60
C TRP A 16 -1.40 -5.75 7.09
N GLU A 17 -0.28 -6.12 7.69
CA GLU A 17 0.03 -5.83 9.08
C GLU A 17 0.68 -4.45 9.20
N LEU A 18 0.11 -3.57 10.03
CA LEU A 18 0.75 -2.32 10.45
C LEU A 18 1.83 -2.63 11.48
N TYR A 19 3.09 -2.71 11.05
CA TYR A 19 4.20 -3.12 11.94
C TYR A 19 4.97 -1.94 12.55
N LYS A 20 4.78 -0.72 12.03
CA LYS A 20 5.36 0.50 12.59
C LYS A 20 4.46 1.71 12.28
N HIS A 21 4.30 2.57 13.27
CA HIS A 21 3.51 3.79 13.19
C HIS A 21 4.28 4.94 13.86
N THR A 22 4.72 5.91 13.06
CA THR A 22 5.46 7.09 13.52
C THR A 22 4.92 8.35 12.84
N ASP A 23 5.69 8.95 11.95
CA ASP A 23 5.33 10.01 11.01
C ASP A 23 4.64 9.46 9.74
N HIS A 24 4.66 8.14 9.55
CA HIS A 24 4.00 7.41 8.47
C HIS A 24 3.40 6.10 8.99
N TYR A 25 2.51 5.49 8.20
CA TYR A 25 2.08 4.10 8.39
C TYR A 25 2.99 3.18 7.59
N TYR A 26 3.57 2.18 8.25
CA TYR A 26 4.41 1.17 7.61
C TYR A 26 3.72 -0.18 7.67
N TYR A 27 3.35 -0.69 6.50
CA TYR A 27 2.67 -1.97 6.37
C TYR A 27 3.62 -3.04 5.83
N ARG A 28 3.42 -4.29 6.28
CA ARG A 28 4.07 -5.48 5.71
C ARG A 28 3.03 -6.57 5.45
N LYS A 29 3.30 -7.42 4.48
CA LYS A 29 2.49 -8.62 4.20
C LYS A 29 3.42 -9.79 3.91
N LEU A 30 3.28 -10.84 4.73
CA LEU A 30 3.96 -12.11 4.51
C LEU A 30 3.19 -12.89 3.45
N MET A 31 3.89 -13.25 2.38
CA MET A 31 3.36 -14.05 1.30
C MET A 31 3.51 -15.55 1.63
N PRO A 32 2.71 -16.45 1.02
CA PRO A 32 2.78 -17.89 1.29
C PRO A 32 4.14 -18.54 1.00
N ASP A 33 4.92 -17.95 0.09
CA ASP A 33 6.28 -18.36 -0.27
C ASP A 33 7.35 -17.85 0.72
N GLY A 34 6.95 -17.16 1.79
CA GLY A 34 7.84 -16.54 2.76
C GLY A 34 8.35 -15.16 2.35
N PHE A 35 7.99 -14.65 1.17
CA PHE A 35 8.39 -13.32 0.74
C PHE A 35 7.66 -12.24 1.55
N ILE A 36 8.36 -11.17 1.93
CA ILE A 36 7.77 -10.05 2.69
C ILE A 36 7.65 -8.83 1.79
N LYS A 37 6.42 -8.43 1.51
CA LYS A 37 6.12 -7.14 0.89
C LYS A 37 6.06 -6.06 1.94
N ARG A 38 6.47 -4.84 1.58
CA ARG A 38 6.43 -3.66 2.47
C ARG A 38 6.00 -2.44 1.70
N THR A 39 5.18 -1.60 2.33
CA THR A 39 4.76 -0.32 1.77
C THR A 39 4.70 0.75 2.85
N LYS A 40 4.95 2.00 2.45
CA LYS A 40 4.88 3.18 3.31
C LYS A 40 3.74 4.08 2.85
N VAL A 41 2.86 4.47 3.76
CA VAL A 41 1.72 5.34 3.49
C VAL A 41 1.90 6.65 4.24
N SER A 42 1.82 7.78 3.52
CA SER A 42 1.78 9.11 4.13
C SER A 42 0.50 9.31 4.95
N MET A 43 0.58 10.07 6.04
CA MET A 43 -0.59 10.50 6.81
C MET A 43 -1.30 11.71 6.20
N GLY A 44 -0.71 12.33 5.17
CA GLY A 44 -1.27 13.51 4.52
C GLY A 44 -2.54 13.24 3.73
N SER A 45 -3.35 14.28 3.54
CA SER A 45 -4.52 14.28 2.67
C SER A 45 -4.11 14.70 1.25
N GLY A 46 -4.00 13.75 0.32
CA GLY A 46 -3.67 14.05 -1.06
C GLY A 46 -3.59 12.81 -1.96
N GLU A 47 -3.54 13.05 -3.26
CA GLU A 47 -3.25 12.02 -4.25
C GLU A 47 -1.77 11.63 -4.22
N ILE A 48 -1.49 10.37 -4.54
CA ILE A 48 -0.13 9.87 -4.73
C ILE A 48 0.35 10.31 -6.13
N PRO A 49 1.50 10.98 -6.26
CA PRO A 49 2.06 11.35 -7.57
C PRO A 49 2.17 10.13 -8.50
N SER A 50 1.88 10.32 -9.80
CA SER A 50 1.76 9.23 -10.77
C SER A 50 2.96 8.29 -10.85
N VAL A 51 4.16 8.85 -10.87
CA VAL A 51 5.42 8.08 -10.89
C VAL A 51 5.61 7.30 -9.60
N LEU A 52 5.26 7.89 -8.45
CA LEU A 52 5.38 7.25 -7.15
C LEU A 52 4.36 6.10 -7.02
N TRP A 53 3.13 6.32 -7.44
CA TRP A 53 2.10 5.29 -7.45
C TRP A 53 2.50 4.07 -8.27
N LYS A 54 3.03 4.27 -9.49
CA LYS A 54 3.54 3.16 -10.33
C LYS A 54 4.61 2.35 -9.59
N ARG A 55 5.51 3.02 -8.86
CA ARG A 55 6.53 2.34 -8.04
C ARG A 55 5.90 1.57 -6.89
N ILE A 56 4.94 2.15 -6.17
CA ILE A 56 4.22 1.47 -5.08
C ILE A 56 3.50 0.24 -5.63
N LEU A 57 2.72 0.37 -6.70
CA LEU A 57 1.94 -0.71 -7.28
C LEU A 57 2.82 -1.87 -7.76
N HIS A 58 3.87 -1.59 -8.53
CA HIS A 58 4.67 -2.63 -9.19
C HIS A 58 5.84 -3.17 -8.37
N LYS A 59 6.36 -2.39 -7.41
CA LYS A 59 7.56 -2.78 -6.64
C LYS A 59 7.29 -3.04 -5.16
N GLN A 60 6.23 -2.47 -4.59
CA GLN A 60 5.90 -2.63 -3.17
C GLN A 60 4.71 -3.58 -2.99
N LEU A 61 3.56 -3.24 -3.58
CA LEU A 61 2.36 -4.06 -3.50
C LEU A 61 2.44 -5.29 -4.41
N MET A 62 3.01 -5.12 -5.60
CA MET A 62 3.09 -6.13 -6.65
C MET A 62 1.72 -6.79 -6.91
N VAL A 63 0.72 -5.95 -7.19
CA VAL A 63 -0.66 -6.36 -7.53
C VAL A 63 -1.10 -5.64 -8.80
N SER A 64 -2.18 -6.13 -9.43
CA SER A 64 -2.78 -5.43 -10.56
C SER A 64 -3.55 -4.18 -10.11
N MET A 65 -3.76 -3.25 -11.04
CA MET A 65 -4.54 -2.04 -10.76
C MET A 65 -6.01 -2.39 -10.46
N GLU A 66 -6.55 -3.38 -11.14
CA GLU A 66 -7.91 -3.89 -10.96
C GLU A 66 -8.10 -4.46 -9.56
N TYR A 67 -7.13 -5.26 -9.08
CA TYR A 67 -7.16 -5.82 -7.74
C TYR A 67 -7.05 -4.76 -6.65
N PHE A 68 -6.20 -3.75 -6.87
CA PHE A 68 -6.13 -2.60 -5.97
C PHE A 68 -7.47 -1.87 -5.91
N ASN A 69 -8.09 -1.62 -7.06
CA ASN A 69 -9.35 -0.87 -7.14
C ASN A 69 -10.55 -1.59 -6.53
N SER A 70 -10.59 -2.92 -6.53
CA SER A 70 -11.65 -3.67 -5.88
C SER A 70 -11.54 -3.69 -4.35
N ASN A 71 -10.37 -3.33 -3.80
CA ASN A 71 -10.07 -3.44 -2.36
C ASN A 71 -9.71 -2.12 -1.67
N LYS A 72 -9.73 -0.97 -2.36
CA LYS A 72 -9.35 0.36 -1.82
C LYS A 72 -10.44 1.10 -1.03
#